data_AF-A0A7J3D2R8-F1
#
_entry.id   AF-A0A7J3D2R8-F1
#
_cell.length_a   1.000
_cell.length_b   1.000
_cell.length_c   1.000
_cell.angle_alpha   90.00
_cell.angle_beta   90.00
_cell.angle_gamma   90.00
#
_symmetry.space_group_name_H-M   'P 1'
#
loop_
_entity.id
_entity.type
_entity.pdbx_description
1 polymer ?
#
loop_
_entity_poly.entity_id
_entity_poly.type
_entity_poly.pdbx_seq_one_letter_code
_entity_poly.pdbx_strand_id
1 'polypeptide(L)'
;MFAELEDKIVNTLKASIKEVPGDNITIGGEGSGTPSITVSNVFFKIERSNLSEDEEGERISEVFDGDGSQKKYSLKGRPESVLDVESPRGKVLQIWDQYTVNLEEGSVIFRHPPAKGSKIVVNYISMLKKLKVVRLKLKPKYWITISSQDRRQLDSITT
;
A
#
# COMPACT_ATOMS: atom_id res chain seq x y z
N MET A 1 -1.54 1.04 -17.05
CA MET A 1 -0.69 0.07 -16.30
C MET A 1 -0.39 -1.19 -17.12
N PHE A 2 -1.35 -1.77 -17.86
CA PHE A 2 -1.06 -2.89 -18.78
C PHE A 2 -0.30 -2.47 -20.04
N ALA A 3 -0.49 -1.23 -20.52
CA ALA A 3 0.15 -0.71 -21.73
C ALA A 3 1.67 -0.97 -21.81
N GLU A 4 2.45 -0.64 -20.76
CA GLU A 4 3.90 -0.88 -20.79
C GLU A 4 4.28 -2.37 -20.90
N LEU A 5 3.47 -3.26 -20.30
CA LEU A 5 3.68 -4.70 -20.39
C LEU A 5 3.29 -5.21 -21.78
N GLU A 6 2.17 -4.74 -22.30
CA GLU A 6 1.65 -5.08 -23.63
C GLU A 6 2.62 -4.60 -24.72
N ASP A 7 3.12 -3.37 -24.62
CA ASP A 7 4.15 -2.82 -25.50
C ASP A 7 5.42 -3.66 -25.46
N LYS A 8 5.86 -4.08 -24.27
CA LYS A 8 7.02 -4.99 -24.13
C LYS A 8 6.77 -6.34 -24.79
N ILE A 9 5.58 -6.92 -24.63
CA ILE A 9 5.23 -8.18 -25.28
C ILE A 9 5.29 -8.01 -26.80
N VAL A 10 4.64 -6.99 -27.35
CA VAL A 10 4.62 -6.70 -28.79
C VAL A 10 6.03 -6.45 -29.33
N ASN A 11 6.82 -5.62 -28.65
CA ASN A 11 8.18 -5.32 -29.09
C ASN A 11 9.08 -6.57 -29.06
N THR A 12 8.88 -7.44 -28.07
CA THR A 12 9.58 -8.73 -28.02
C THR A 12 9.17 -9.62 -29.19
N LEU A 13 7.87 -9.74 -29.47
CA LEU A 13 7.35 -10.53 -30.59
C LEU A 13 7.87 -9.99 -31.93
N LYS A 14 7.85 -8.67 -32.14
CA LYS A 14 8.40 -7.99 -33.34
C LYS A 14 9.89 -8.24 -33.52
N ALA A 15 10.65 -8.32 -32.44
CA ALA A 15 12.08 -8.58 -32.49
C ALA A 15 12.39 -10.06 -32.75
N SER A 16 11.59 -10.97 -32.21
CA SER A 16 11.83 -12.41 -32.25
C SER A 16 11.26 -13.11 -33.49
N ILE A 17 10.11 -12.66 -34.01
CA ILE A 17 9.39 -13.30 -35.11
C ILE A 17 9.54 -12.44 -36.35
N LYS A 18 10.37 -12.90 -37.30
CA LYS A 18 10.67 -12.15 -38.55
C LYS A 18 9.73 -12.51 -39.69
N GLU A 19 9.04 -13.63 -39.56
CA GLU A 19 8.11 -14.23 -40.52
C GLU A 19 6.78 -13.46 -40.58
N VAL A 20 6.50 -12.65 -39.55
CA VAL A 20 5.31 -11.79 -39.47
C VAL A 20 5.74 -10.33 -39.59
N PRO A 21 5.15 -9.55 -40.53
CA PRO A 21 5.39 -8.11 -40.59
C PRO A 21 5.07 -7.45 -39.26
N GLY A 22 5.93 -6.56 -38.78
CA GLY A 22 5.74 -5.91 -37.48
C GLY A 22 4.38 -5.21 -37.35
N ASP A 23 3.86 -4.64 -38.44
CA ASP A 23 2.55 -3.97 -38.45
C ASP A 23 1.37 -4.94 -38.31
N ASN A 24 1.60 -6.25 -38.49
CA ASN A 24 0.63 -7.32 -38.28
C ASN A 24 0.73 -7.97 -36.88
N ILE A 25 1.53 -7.39 -35.97
CA ILE A 25 1.61 -7.79 -34.55
C ILE A 25 0.93 -6.72 -33.70
N THR A 26 -0.27 -7.00 -33.19
CA THR A 26 -1.18 -6.01 -32.59
C THR A 26 -1.70 -6.43 -31.21
N ILE A 27 -2.19 -5.46 -30.43
CA ILE A 27 -2.88 -5.69 -29.15
C ILE A 27 -4.38 -5.47 -29.34
N GLY A 28 -5.21 -6.41 -28.88
CA GLY A 28 -6.66 -6.24 -28.72
C GLY A 28 -7.48 -6.09 -30.02
N GLY A 29 -6.88 -6.20 -31.20
CA GLY A 29 -7.55 -6.08 -32.50
C GLY A 29 -6.92 -6.93 -33.59
N GLU A 30 -7.66 -7.15 -34.67
CA GLU A 30 -7.19 -7.96 -35.81
C GLU A 30 -6.01 -7.28 -36.52
N GLY A 31 -4.99 -8.06 -36.88
CA GLY A 31 -3.87 -7.57 -37.69
C GLY A 31 -4.34 -7.16 -39.08
N SER A 32 -3.65 -6.21 -39.71
CA SER A 32 -4.04 -5.67 -41.02
C SER A 32 -3.89 -6.66 -42.19
N GLY A 33 -3.31 -7.84 -41.97
CA GLY A 33 -3.16 -8.89 -42.97
C GLY A 33 -2.79 -10.26 -42.36
N THR A 34 -2.49 -11.23 -43.22
CA THR A 34 -2.01 -12.56 -42.84
C THR A 34 -0.61 -12.82 -43.40
N PRO A 35 0.34 -13.39 -42.63
CA PRO A 35 0.18 -13.83 -41.25
C PRO A 35 0.09 -12.65 -40.27
N SER A 36 -0.60 -12.85 -39.15
CA SER A 36 -0.73 -11.88 -38.05
C SER A 36 -0.67 -12.52 -36.68
N ILE A 37 -0.27 -11.73 -35.69
CA ILE A 37 -0.22 -12.11 -34.28
C ILE A 37 -1.00 -11.09 -33.49
N THR A 38 -1.97 -11.55 -32.70
CA THR A 38 -2.79 -10.69 -31.86
C THR A 38 -2.60 -11.07 -30.40
N VAL A 39 -2.29 -10.07 -29.57
CA VAL A 39 -2.14 -10.22 -28.11
C VAL A 39 -3.37 -9.64 -27.43
N SER A 40 -4.10 -10.47 -26.70
CA SER A 40 -5.33 -10.07 -26.01
C SER A 40 -5.22 -10.33 -24.51
N ASN A 41 -5.46 -9.29 -23.70
CA ASN A 41 -5.59 -9.47 -22.26
C ASN A 41 -6.92 -10.15 -21.96
N VAL A 42 -6.88 -11.33 -21.35
CA VAL A 42 -8.09 -12.13 -21.07
C VAL A 42 -8.53 -11.94 -19.63
N PHE A 43 -7.57 -11.79 -18.73
CA PHE A 43 -7.82 -11.72 -17.31
C PHE A 43 -6.63 -11.14 -16.58
N PHE A 44 -6.85 -10.52 -15.43
CA PHE A 44 -5.80 -10.23 -14.48
C PHE A 44 -6.25 -10.53 -13.06
N LYS A 45 -5.31 -11.04 -12.25
CA LYS A 45 -5.53 -11.26 -10.83
C LYS A 45 -4.60 -10.36 -10.04
N ILE A 46 -5.15 -9.69 -9.03
CA ILE A 46 -4.35 -9.00 -8.02
C ILE A 46 -4.21 -9.94 -6.83
N GLU A 47 -2.98 -10.30 -6.50
CA GLU A 47 -2.66 -11.04 -5.30
C GLU A 47 -2.00 -10.08 -4.30
N ARG A 48 -2.47 -10.11 -3.05
CA ARG A 48 -1.77 -9.42 -1.96
C ARG A 48 -0.43 -10.13 -1.79
N SER A 49 0.66 -9.41 -2.07
CA SER A 49 2.01 -9.96 -2.01
C SER A 49 2.74 -9.20 -0.91
N ASN A 50 3.07 -9.90 0.17
CA ASN A 50 3.75 -9.37 1.34
C ASN A 50 2.90 -8.35 2.10
N LEU A 51 2.31 -8.82 3.21
CA LEU A 51 2.01 -7.94 4.33
C LEU A 51 3.38 -7.58 4.92
N SER A 52 3.73 -6.29 4.96
CA SER A 52 4.77 -5.89 5.89
C SER A 52 4.06 -5.50 7.19
N GLU A 53 4.55 -6.04 8.29
CA GLU A 53 4.36 -5.37 9.56
C GLU A 53 5.23 -4.12 9.49
N ASP A 54 4.65 -2.93 9.65
CA ASP A 54 5.48 -1.79 10.06
C ASP A 54 6.06 -2.18 11.43
N GLU A 55 7.38 -2.35 11.50
CA GLU A 55 8.08 -2.73 12.74
C GLU A 55 7.96 -1.64 13.80
N GLU A 56 7.81 -0.39 13.36
CA GLU A 56 7.51 0.77 14.20
C GLU A 56 5.98 0.94 14.26
N GLY A 57 5.39 0.80 15.45
CA GLY A 57 3.94 0.94 15.64
C GLY A 57 3.36 2.26 15.10
N GLU A 58 2.03 2.32 14.96
CA GLU A 58 1.39 3.53 14.45
C GLU A 58 1.51 4.70 15.44
N ARG A 59 1.97 5.87 14.96
CA ARG A 59 1.93 7.11 15.73
C ARG A 59 0.49 7.62 15.81
N ILE A 60 -0.04 7.70 17.02
CA ILE A 60 -1.38 8.20 17.33
C ILE A 60 -1.25 9.51 18.09
N SER A 61 -2.10 10.48 17.73
CA SER A 61 -2.28 11.74 18.45
C SER A 61 -3.71 11.78 19.00
N GLU A 62 -3.84 11.81 20.31
CA GLU A 62 -5.13 11.92 20.99
C GLU A 62 -5.27 13.25 21.70
N VAL A 63 -6.47 13.84 21.62
CA VAL A 63 -6.80 15.11 22.24
C VAL A 63 -7.86 14.90 23.29
N PHE A 64 -7.57 15.38 24.51
CA PHE A 64 -8.49 15.37 25.64
C PHE A 64 -8.80 16.79 26.09
N ASP A 65 -9.94 16.95 26.75
CA ASP A 65 -10.35 18.19 27.39
C ASP A 65 -10.03 18.14 28.88
N GLY A 66 -9.26 19.12 29.35
CA GLY A 66 -9.01 19.33 30.78
C GLY A 66 -10.25 19.89 31.46
N ASP A 67 -10.72 19.22 32.51
CA ASP A 67 -11.87 19.61 33.33
C ASP A 67 -11.47 20.40 34.58
N GLY A 68 -10.18 20.45 34.93
CA GLY A 68 -9.66 21.04 36.17
C GLY A 68 -9.56 20.08 37.36
N SER A 69 -10.01 18.83 37.22
CA SER A 69 -10.07 17.85 38.32
C SER A 69 -9.52 16.47 37.96
N GLN A 70 -9.78 15.99 36.76
CA GLN A 70 -9.35 14.70 36.26
C GLN A 70 -7.83 14.69 36.03
N LYS A 71 -7.19 13.70 36.65
CA LYS A 71 -5.74 13.47 36.54
C LYS A 71 -5.39 12.30 35.63
N LYS A 72 -6.30 11.34 35.45
CA LYS A 72 -6.05 10.12 34.67
C LYS A 72 -6.83 10.17 33.37
N TYR A 73 -6.14 10.01 32.25
CA TYR A 73 -6.72 9.98 30.91
C TYR A 73 -6.36 8.65 30.26
N SER A 74 -7.38 7.86 29.92
CA SER A 74 -7.21 6.58 29.24
C SER A 74 -7.07 6.80 27.74
N LEU A 75 -6.02 6.23 27.15
CA LEU A 75 -5.77 6.24 25.72
C LEU A 75 -6.66 5.19 25.05
N LYS A 76 -7.02 5.41 23.78
CA LYS A 76 -7.84 4.47 22.99
C LYS A 76 -7.13 3.17 22.72
N GLY A 77 -5.80 3.20 22.65
CA GLY A 77 -4.97 2.03 22.41
C GLY A 77 -3.81 1.96 23.39
N ARG A 78 -3.37 0.74 23.71
CA ARG A 78 -2.20 0.54 24.56
C ARG A 78 -0.95 1.10 23.88
N PRO A 79 -0.26 2.07 24.48
CA PRO A 79 0.96 2.62 23.91
C PRO A 79 2.11 1.61 24.10
N GLU A 80 2.92 1.45 23.06
CA GLU A 80 4.26 0.87 23.16
C GLU A 80 5.21 1.88 23.82
N SER A 81 5.15 3.14 23.37
CA SER A 81 5.87 4.26 23.96
C SER A 81 5.06 5.55 23.81
N VAL A 82 5.22 6.47 24.76
CA VAL A 82 4.66 7.83 24.67
C VAL A 82 5.76 8.75 24.20
N LEU A 83 5.49 9.49 23.12
CA LEU A 83 6.45 10.42 22.50
C LEU A 83 6.47 11.73 23.29
N ASP A 84 5.30 12.33 23.49
CA ASP A 84 5.15 13.58 24.22
C ASP A 84 3.71 13.76 24.72
N VAL A 85 3.58 14.59 25.76
CA VAL A 85 2.30 15.03 26.31
C VAL A 85 2.32 16.54 26.40
N GLU A 86 1.34 17.20 25.81
CA GLU A 86 1.17 18.65 25.87
C GLU A 86 -0.03 19.03 26.73
N SER A 87 0.13 20.04 27.59
CA SER A 87 -1.00 20.63 28.32
C SER A 87 -0.63 22.02 28.88
N PRO A 88 -1.23 23.11 28.37
CA PRO A 88 -2.15 23.16 27.23
C PRO A 88 -1.42 22.84 25.90
N ARG A 89 -2.17 22.55 24.84
CA ARG A 89 -1.66 22.32 23.48
C ARG A 89 -0.58 23.35 23.09
N GLY A 90 0.56 22.87 22.60
CA GLY A 90 1.76 23.64 22.29
C GLY A 90 2.78 23.74 23.43
N LYS A 91 2.44 23.29 24.65
CA LYS A 91 3.38 23.23 25.78
C LYS A 91 3.64 21.78 26.18
N VAL A 92 4.78 21.26 25.72
CA VAL A 92 5.27 19.92 26.08
C VAL A 92 5.58 19.86 27.58
N LEU A 93 5.09 18.81 28.23
CA LEU A 93 5.34 18.51 29.62
C LEU A 93 6.51 17.56 29.80
N GLN A 94 7.15 17.61 30.96
CA GLN A 94 8.20 16.67 31.33
C GLN A 94 7.63 15.44 32.03
N ILE A 95 8.05 14.27 31.53
CA ILE A 95 7.74 12.97 32.13
C ILE A 95 8.36 12.87 33.53
N TRP A 96 7.69 12.15 34.42
CA TRP A 96 7.95 12.03 35.86
C TRP A 96 7.65 13.28 36.67
N ASP A 97 8.03 14.48 36.24
CA ASP A 97 7.80 15.71 37.01
C ASP A 97 6.36 16.21 36.94
N GLN A 98 5.74 16.11 35.77
CA GLN A 98 4.40 16.66 35.53
C GLN A 98 3.37 15.57 35.25
N TYR A 99 3.79 14.45 34.68
CA TYR A 99 2.93 13.30 34.43
C TYR A 99 3.71 11.97 34.48
N THR A 100 2.99 10.88 34.67
CA THR A 100 3.48 9.51 34.52
C THR A 100 2.60 8.77 33.51
N VAL A 101 3.15 7.70 32.93
CA VAL A 101 2.43 6.87 31.95
C VAL A 101 2.33 5.47 32.49
N ASN A 102 1.11 4.93 32.54
CA ASN A 102 0.88 3.52 32.76
C ASN A 102 0.76 2.82 31.41
N LEU A 103 1.83 2.16 30.97
CA LEU A 103 1.89 1.42 29.70
C LEU A 103 1.05 0.13 29.72
N GLU A 104 0.75 -0.42 30.90
CA GLU A 104 -0.10 -1.62 31.02
C GLU A 104 -1.57 -1.29 30.85
N GLU A 105 -2.03 -0.26 31.56
CA GLU A 105 -3.42 0.20 31.49
C GLU A 105 -3.69 1.12 30.29
N GLY A 106 -2.64 1.60 29.62
CA GLY A 106 -2.74 2.57 28.53
C GLY A 106 -3.33 3.90 29.00
N SER A 107 -2.75 4.50 30.05
CA SER A 107 -3.23 5.78 30.57
C SER A 107 -2.11 6.73 30.93
N VAL A 108 -2.39 8.03 30.82
CA VAL A 108 -1.52 9.12 31.26
C VAL A 108 -2.09 9.68 32.56
N ILE A 109 -1.24 9.80 33.58
CA ILE A 109 -1.60 10.26 34.92
C ILE A 109 -0.82 11.55 35.20
N PHE A 110 -1.52 12.67 35.27
CA PHE A 110 -0.95 13.97 35.60
C PHE A 110 -0.79 14.11 37.12
N ARG A 111 0.32 14.69 37.59
CA ARG A 111 0.49 15.01 39.02
C ARG A 111 -0.49 16.08 39.48
N HIS A 112 -0.65 17.12 38.66
CA HIS A 112 -1.61 18.20 38.85
C HIS A 112 -2.66 18.12 37.73
N PRO A 113 -3.95 18.31 38.04
CA PRO A 113 -4.98 18.21 37.02
C PRO A 113 -4.79 19.33 35.98
N PRO A 114 -4.89 19.02 34.69
CA PRO A 114 -4.87 20.03 33.63
C PRO A 114 -5.94 21.09 33.86
N ALA A 115 -5.65 22.35 33.52
CA ALA A 115 -6.56 23.46 33.74
C ALA A 115 -7.88 23.28 32.98
N LYS A 116 -8.98 23.74 33.57
CA LYS A 116 -10.31 23.66 32.93
C LYS A 116 -10.30 24.40 31.59
N GLY A 117 -10.74 23.73 30.53
CA GLY A 117 -10.76 24.27 29.16
C GLY A 117 -9.41 24.19 28.43
N SER A 118 -8.38 23.63 29.03
CA SER A 118 -7.13 23.33 28.33
C SER A 118 -7.27 22.09 27.45
N LYS A 119 -6.67 22.13 26.26
CA LYS A 119 -6.56 20.95 25.40
C LYS A 119 -5.30 20.20 25.75
N ILE A 120 -5.45 18.94 26.08
CA ILE A 120 -4.36 18.01 26.35
C ILE A 120 -4.10 17.23 25.06
N VAL A 121 -2.85 17.14 24.63
CA VAL A 121 -2.47 16.31 23.47
C VAL A 121 -1.53 15.23 23.96
N VAL A 122 -1.82 13.97 23.63
CA VAL A 122 -0.93 12.84 23.91
C VAL A 122 -0.53 12.21 22.59
N ASN A 123 0.76 12.25 22.29
CA ASN A 123 1.35 11.62 21.12
C ASN A 123 2.06 10.33 21.56
N TYR A 124 1.72 9.21 20.95
CA TYR A 124 2.27 7.91 21.34
C TYR A 124 2.34 6.93 20.16
N ILE A 125 3.21 5.93 20.28
CA ILE A 125 3.29 4.79 19.36
C ILE A 125 2.39 3.70 19.91
N SER A 126 1.41 3.26 19.13
CA SER A 126 0.49 2.19 19.50
C SER A 126 1.13 0.82 19.37
N MET A 127 0.89 -0.08 20.33
CA MET A 127 1.26 -1.50 20.20
C MET A 127 0.49 -2.22 19.09
N LEU A 128 -0.60 -1.64 18.58
CA LEU A 128 -1.32 -2.20 17.45
C LEU A 128 -0.49 -1.99 16.18
N LYS A 129 0.32 -3.00 15.84
CA LYS A 129 0.95 -3.11 14.52
C LYS A 129 -0.15 -3.09 13.45
N LYS A 130 -0.19 -2.05 12.63
CA LYS A 130 -1.01 -2.06 11.43
C LYS A 130 -0.30 -2.89 10.36
N LEU A 131 -0.90 -4.01 9.98
CA LEU A 131 -0.50 -4.72 8.77
C LEU A 131 -0.73 -3.81 7.58
N LYS A 132 0.35 -3.33 6.97
CA LYS A 132 0.27 -2.51 5.76
C LYS A 132 0.48 -3.41 4.55
N VAL A 133 -0.44 -3.34 3.60
CA VAL A 133 -0.25 -4.02 2.31
C VAL A 133 0.78 -3.19 1.53
N VAL A 134 2.03 -3.63 1.55
CA VAL A 134 3.13 -2.87 0.94
C VAL A 134 3.35 -3.22 -0.52
N ARG A 135 2.97 -4.41 -0.98
CA ARG A 135 2.99 -4.76 -2.40
C ARG A 135 1.73 -5.48 -2.86
N LEU A 136 1.33 -5.16 -4.08
CA LEU A 136 0.32 -5.91 -4.81
C LEU A 136 1.04 -6.59 -5.97
N LYS A 137 0.88 -7.91 -6.07
CA LYS A 137 1.37 -8.68 -7.21
C LYS A 137 0.27 -8.77 -8.25
N LEU A 138 0.52 -8.19 -9.41
CA LEU A 138 -0.36 -8.31 -10.57
C LEU A 138 0.03 -9.58 -11.35
N LYS A 139 -0.93 -10.44 -11.64
CA LYS A 139 -0.79 -11.59 -12.55
C LYS A 139 -1.72 -11.41 -13.74
N PRO A 140 -1.27 -10.76 -14.83
CA PRO A 140 -2.05 -10.70 -16.06
C PRO A 140 -1.95 -12.02 -16.84
N LYS A 141 -3.02 -12.36 -17.55
CA LYS A 141 -3.13 -13.51 -18.45
C LYS A 141 -3.46 -13.00 -19.84
N TYR A 142 -2.61 -13.33 -20.80
CA TYR A 142 -2.79 -12.98 -22.20
C TYR A 142 -3.05 -14.23 -23.03
N TRP A 143 -3.83 -14.06 -24.09
CA TRP A 143 -3.85 -14.96 -25.22
C TRP A 143 -3.07 -14.34 -26.36
N ILE A 144 -2.26 -15.17 -27.02
CA ILE A 144 -1.53 -14.81 -28.23
C ILE A 144 -2.12 -15.69 -29.33
N THR A 145 -2.81 -15.06 -30.27
CA THR A 145 -3.45 -15.74 -31.40
C THR A 145 -2.62 -15.50 -32.64
N ILE A 146 -2.27 -16.57 -33.34
CA ILE A 146 -1.52 -16.50 -34.60
C ILE A 146 -2.46 -16.94 -35.72
N SER A 147 -2.58 -16.10 -36.73
CA SER A 147 -3.45 -16.33 -37.89
C SER A 147 -2.60 -16.38 -39.14
N SER A 148 -2.76 -17.42 -39.94
CA SER A 148 -2.11 -17.57 -41.25
C SER A 148 -3.02 -18.34 -42.21
N GLN A 149 -2.89 -18.07 -43.50
CA GLN A 149 -3.56 -18.84 -44.56
C GLN A 149 -2.79 -20.12 -44.92
N ASP A 150 -1.47 -20.15 -44.66
CA ASP A 150 -0.61 -21.30 -44.88
C ASP A 150 -0.25 -21.96 -43.56
N ARG A 151 -0.54 -23.27 -43.46
CA ARG A 151 -0.24 -24.09 -42.29
C ARG A 151 1.27 -24.21 -42.03
N ARG A 152 2.10 -24.27 -43.07
CA ARG A 152 3.56 -24.33 -42.91
C ARG A 152 4.12 -23.04 -42.32
N GLN A 153 3.54 -21.91 -42.71
CA GLN A 153 3.89 -20.60 -42.17
C GLN A 153 3.43 -20.47 -40.70
N LEU A 154 2.31 -21.09 -40.34
CA LEU A 154 1.84 -21.14 -38.96
C LEU A 154 2.79 -21.98 -38.10
N ASP A 155 3.21 -23.15 -38.59
CA ASP A 155 4.17 -24.02 -37.91
C ASP A 155 5.50 -23.28 -37.68
N SER A 156 6.04 -22.57 -38.69
CA SER A 156 7.30 -21.82 -38.58
C SER A 156 7.27 -20.67 -37.58
N ILE A 157 6.09 -20.09 -37.29
CA ILE A 157 5.94 -19.01 -36.31
C ILE A 157 5.86 -19.57 -34.87
N THR A 158 5.39 -20.81 -34.72
CA THR A 158 5.16 -21.45 -33.41
C THR A 158 6.30 -22.34 -32.90
N THR A 159 7.31 -22.60 -33.72
CA THR A 159 8.50 -23.43 -33.36
C THR A 159 9.68 -22.57 -32.93
#